data_AF-M6HAE7-F1
#
_entry.id   AF-M6HAE7-F1
#
_cell.length_a   1.000
_cell.length_b   1.000
_cell.length_c   1.000
_cell.angle_alpha   90.00
_cell.angle_beta   90.00
_cell.angle_gamma   90.00
#
_symmetry.space_group_name_H-M   'P 1'
#
loop_
_entity.id
_entity.type
_entity.pdbx_description
1 polymer ?
#
loop_
_entity_poly.entity_id
_entity_poly.type
_entity_poly.pdbx_seq_one_letter_code
_entity_poly.pdbx_strand_id
1 'polypeptide(L)'
;MKEEQMTPQERREYIAEKILGANKKIQHGKTWLHVPGKEFEPPFEWEFPDGRIVNSKTDFESLLEWVGPICEVVFPLLAEEDWHISFLYNGYVSLIGSEGWAIVDIRTGPLSTVLVKAHIKITEEKQYEETKNKSH
;
A
#
# COMPACT_ATOMS: atom_id res chain seq x y z
N MET A 1 16.89 0.05 12.64
CA MET A 1 16.22 1.36 12.52
C MET A 1 14.76 1.13 12.86
N LYS A 2 14.11 2.01 13.63
CA LYS A 2 12.65 1.93 13.78
C LYS A 2 12.08 2.37 12.43
N GLU A 3 11.38 1.48 11.73
CA GLU A 3 10.50 1.90 10.63
C GLU A 3 9.57 2.97 11.18
N GLU A 4 9.61 4.19 10.64
CA GLU A 4 8.54 5.16 10.86
C GLU A 4 7.28 4.55 10.26
N GLN A 5 6.39 4.05 11.11
CA GLN A 5 5.12 3.52 10.67
C GLN A 5 4.29 4.67 10.10
N MET A 6 4.01 4.60 8.80
CA MET A 6 3.05 5.48 8.14
C MET A 6 1.77 5.56 8.97
N THR A 7 1.24 6.76 9.12
CA THR A 7 -0.09 6.96 9.72
C THR A 7 -1.16 6.24 8.88
N PRO A 8 -2.31 5.89 9.45
CA PRO A 8 -3.39 5.27 8.69
C PRO A 8 -3.85 6.10 7.48
N GLN A 9 -3.72 7.44 7.56
CA GLN A 9 -4.02 8.32 6.43
C GLN A 9 -2.98 8.18 5.32
N GLU A 10 -1.69 8.31 5.64
CA GLU A 10 -0.60 8.17 4.66
C GLU A 10 -0.64 6.79 4.00
N ARG A 11 -0.98 5.74 4.77
CA ARG A 11 -1.13 4.39 4.25
C ARG A 11 -2.27 4.28 3.23
N ARG A 12 -3.43 4.89 3.50
CA ARG A 12 -4.55 4.93 2.52
C ARG A 12 -4.17 5.72 1.27
N GLU A 13 -3.49 6.86 1.44
CA GLU A 13 -3.01 7.67 0.32
C GLU A 13 -2.00 6.91 -0.53
N TYR A 14 -1.07 6.20 0.10
CA TYR A 14 -0.11 5.34 -0.59
C TYR A 14 -0.80 4.25 -1.42
N ILE A 15 -1.76 3.53 -0.83
CA ILE A 15 -2.47 2.46 -1.55
C ILE A 15 -3.20 3.02 -2.76
N ALA A 16 -3.95 4.11 -2.59
CA ALA A 16 -4.71 4.72 -3.68
C ALA A 16 -3.80 5.19 -4.81
N GLU A 17 -2.74 5.95 -4.50
CA GLU A 17 -1.89 6.59 -5.52
C GLU A 17 -0.85 5.62 -6.11
N LYS A 18 -0.15 4.87 -5.26
CA LYS A 18 1.03 4.10 -5.66
C LYS A 18 0.70 2.69 -6.11
N ILE A 19 -0.32 2.07 -5.51
CA ILE A 19 -0.73 0.71 -5.88
C ILE A 19 -1.86 0.78 -6.89
N LEU A 20 -2.94 1.50 -6.59
CA LEU A 20 -4.16 1.46 -7.40
C LEU A 20 -4.22 2.51 -8.52
N GLY A 21 -3.23 3.39 -8.62
CA GLY A 21 -3.12 4.40 -9.69
C GLY A 21 -4.24 5.45 -9.68
N ALA A 22 -4.87 5.70 -8.53
CA ALA A 22 -5.92 6.70 -8.39
C ALA A 22 -5.32 8.12 -8.29
N ASN A 23 -6.06 9.09 -8.81
CA ASN A 23 -5.73 10.51 -8.72
C ASN A 23 -6.58 11.21 -7.64
N LYS A 24 -6.03 12.25 -7.03
CA LYS A 24 -6.77 13.13 -6.11
C LYS A 24 -7.72 14.03 -6.90
N LYS A 25 -9.02 13.81 -6.74
CA LYS A 25 -10.07 14.69 -7.25
C LYS A 25 -10.46 15.70 -6.18
N ILE A 26 -9.98 16.93 -6.30
CA ILE A 26 -10.22 17.99 -5.31
C ILE A 26 -11.71 18.36 -5.28
N GLN A 27 -12.30 18.39 -4.09
CA GLN A 27 -13.68 18.79 -3.89
C GLN A 27 -13.75 20.31 -3.65
N HIS A 28 -14.22 21.04 -4.67
CA HIS A 28 -14.44 22.48 -4.56
C HIS A 28 -15.45 22.80 -3.45
N GLY A 29 -15.05 23.64 -2.49
CA GLY A 29 -15.87 24.02 -1.33
C GLY A 29 -15.48 23.32 -0.02
N LYS A 30 -14.61 22.30 -0.05
CA LYS A 30 -13.97 21.74 1.15
C LYS A 30 -12.58 22.35 1.36
N THR A 31 -12.17 22.52 2.62
CA THR A 31 -10.87 23.11 2.97
C THR A 31 -10.00 22.10 3.71
N TRP A 32 -8.67 22.28 3.64
CA TRP A 32 -7.69 21.53 4.42
C TRP A 32 -7.65 21.95 5.91
N LEU A 33 -8.61 22.75 6.37
CA LEU A 33 -8.58 23.33 7.70
C LEU A 33 -8.93 22.26 8.75
N HIS A 34 -7.92 21.78 9.48
CA HIS A 34 -8.13 20.94 10.65
C HIS A 34 -8.57 21.80 11.84
N VAL A 35 -9.82 21.66 12.27
CA VAL A 35 -10.34 22.33 13.46
C VAL A 35 -10.18 21.40 14.66
N PRO A 36 -9.48 21.80 15.74
CA PRO A 36 -9.35 20.98 16.94
C PRO A 36 -10.72 20.54 17.47
N GLY A 37 -10.88 19.23 17.72
CA GLY A 37 -12.14 18.63 18.18
C GLY A 37 -13.13 18.24 17.07
N LYS A 38 -12.80 18.47 15.79
CA LYS A 38 -13.53 17.92 14.65
C LYS A 38 -12.71 16.86 13.94
N GLU A 39 -13.39 15.82 13.45
CA GLU A 39 -12.76 14.83 12.60
C GLU A 39 -12.26 15.51 11.31
N PHE A 40 -11.00 15.27 10.95
CA PHE A 40 -10.46 15.78 9.70
C PHE A 40 -11.16 15.07 8.52
N GLU A 41 -11.65 15.85 7.56
CA GLU A 41 -12.12 15.35 6.28
C GLU A 41 -11.18 15.83 5.18
N PRO A 42 -10.48 14.91 4.49
CA PRO A 42 -9.67 15.29 3.35
C PRO A 42 -10.55 15.97 2.29
N PRO A 43 -10.12 17.10 1.70
CA PRO A 43 -10.93 17.85 0.74
C PRO A 43 -10.79 17.29 -0.68
N PHE A 44 -10.73 15.97 -0.81
CA PHE A 44 -10.59 15.28 -2.08
C PHE A 44 -11.28 13.91 -2.03
N GLU A 45 -11.53 13.35 -3.21
CA GLU A 45 -11.89 11.94 -3.41
C GLU A 45 -10.85 11.29 -4.31
N TRP A 46 -10.89 9.96 -4.37
CA TRP A 46 -10.06 9.19 -5.29
C TRP A 46 -10.81 8.97 -6.60
N GLU A 47 -10.18 9.34 -7.72
CA GLU A 47 -10.64 9.04 -9.06
C GLU A 47 -9.75 7.97 -9.68
N PHE A 48 -10.34 6.80 -9.93
CA PHE A 48 -9.64 5.65 -10.48
C PHE A 48 -9.56 5.69 -12.02
N PRO A 49 -8.62 4.96 -12.64
CA PRO A 49 -8.48 4.92 -14.10
C PRO A 49 -9.73 4.51 -14.87
N ASP A 50 -10.62 3.75 -14.24
CA ASP A 50 -11.90 3.33 -14.81
C ASP A 50 -13.06 4.32 -14.55
N GLY A 51 -12.76 5.49 -13.98
CA GLY A 51 -13.71 6.55 -13.68
C GLY A 51 -14.47 6.37 -12.36
N ARG A 52 -14.21 5.32 -11.58
CA ARG A 52 -14.81 5.18 -10.25
C ARG A 52 -14.34 6.29 -9.32
N ILE A 53 -15.26 6.86 -8.55
CA ILE A 53 -14.98 7.87 -7.52
C ILE A 53 -15.22 7.24 -6.16
N VAL A 54 -14.23 7.34 -5.27
CA VAL A 54 -14.23 6.69 -3.96
C VAL A 54 -13.84 7.69 -2.88
N ASN A 55 -14.45 7.55 -1.70
CA ASN A 55 -14.17 8.41 -0.56
C ASN A 55 -12.68 8.36 -0.17
N SER A 56 -12.08 9.50 0.16
CA SER A 56 -10.67 9.59 0.59
C SER A 56 -10.35 8.79 1.85
N LYS A 57 -11.35 8.51 2.70
CA LYS A 57 -11.21 7.75 3.95
C LYS A 57 -11.38 6.24 3.78
N THR A 58 -11.63 5.76 2.56
CA THR A 58 -11.84 4.33 2.29
C THR A 58 -10.66 3.49 2.78
N ASP A 59 -10.96 2.47 3.56
CA ASP A 59 -9.98 1.49 4.02
C ASP A 59 -9.86 0.36 2.98
N PHE A 60 -8.91 0.53 2.06
CA PHE A 60 -8.67 -0.40 0.96
C PHE A 60 -8.20 -1.78 1.42
N GLU A 61 -7.62 -1.93 2.61
CA GLU A 61 -7.09 -3.23 3.07
C GLU A 61 -8.19 -4.11 3.66
N SER A 62 -9.22 -3.51 4.25
CA SER A 62 -10.31 -4.23 4.91
C SER A 62 -11.45 -4.61 3.95
N LEU A 63 -11.53 -3.95 2.79
CA LEU A 63 -12.62 -4.12 1.83
C LEU A 63 -12.27 -5.13 0.74
N LEU A 64 -13.07 -6.20 0.63
CA LEU A 64 -12.83 -7.33 -0.27
C LEU A 64 -12.75 -6.94 -1.76
N GLU A 65 -13.49 -5.92 -2.17
CA GLU A 65 -13.50 -5.41 -3.56
C GLU A 65 -12.16 -4.85 -4.02
N TRP A 66 -11.26 -4.50 -3.09
CA TRP A 66 -9.92 -3.96 -3.37
C TRP A 66 -8.82 -5.00 -3.31
N VAL A 67 -9.09 -6.20 -2.77
CA VAL A 67 -8.09 -7.28 -2.69
C VAL A 67 -7.64 -7.71 -4.08
N GLY A 68 -8.58 -7.88 -5.02
CA GLY A 68 -8.27 -8.23 -6.41
C GLY A 68 -7.34 -7.22 -7.08
N PRO A 69 -7.72 -5.92 -7.14
CA PRO A 69 -6.86 -4.86 -7.68
C PRO A 69 -5.47 -4.78 -7.03
N ILE A 70 -5.36 -4.99 -5.72
CA ILE A 70 -4.05 -5.02 -5.04
C ILE A 70 -3.22 -6.23 -5.52
N CYS A 71 -3.83 -7.41 -5.65
CA CYS A 71 -3.15 -8.60 -6.15
C CYS A 71 -2.62 -8.41 -7.57
N GLU A 72 -3.40 -7.81 -8.47
CA GLU A 72 -3.00 -7.57 -9.88
C GLU A 72 -1.72 -6.75 -10.00
N VAL A 73 -1.49 -5.81 -9.07
CA VAL A 73 -0.33 -4.93 -9.06
C VAL A 73 0.84 -5.56 -8.31
N VAL A 74 0.59 -6.19 -7.17
CA VAL A 74 1.65 -6.67 -6.27
C VAL A 74 2.18 -8.04 -6.66
N PHE A 75 1.37 -8.95 -7.21
CA PHE A 75 1.83 -10.30 -7.56
C PHE A 75 2.98 -10.31 -8.59
N PRO A 76 2.95 -9.51 -9.67
CA PRO A 76 4.09 -9.41 -10.58
C PRO A 76 5.38 -8.97 -9.87
N LEU A 77 5.28 -8.02 -8.94
CA LEU A 77 6.44 -7.53 -8.17
C LEU A 77 7.02 -8.63 -7.27
N LEU A 78 6.17 -9.41 -6.60
CA LEU A 78 6.63 -10.56 -5.81
C LEU A 78 7.35 -11.59 -6.68
N ALA A 79 6.87 -11.82 -7.91
CA ALA A 79 7.50 -12.76 -8.84
C ALA A 79 8.87 -12.26 -9.31
N GLU A 80 9.05 -10.95 -9.51
CA GLU A 80 10.36 -10.35 -9.84
C GLU A 80 11.39 -10.56 -8.72
N GLU A 81 10.95 -10.47 -7.46
CA GLU A 81 11.80 -10.67 -6.28
C GLU A 81 11.95 -12.14 -5.87
N ASP A 82 11.30 -13.07 -6.59
CA ASP A 82 11.20 -14.48 -6.24
C ASP A 82 10.69 -14.71 -4.80
N TRP A 83 9.66 -13.94 -4.42
CA TRP A 83 8.98 -14.06 -3.13
C TRP A 83 7.68 -14.85 -3.26
N HIS A 84 7.45 -15.74 -2.30
CA HIS A 84 6.30 -16.64 -2.29
C HIS A 84 5.34 -16.31 -1.14
N ILE A 85 4.04 -16.43 -1.42
CA ILE A 85 2.98 -16.31 -0.42
C ILE A 85 2.70 -17.69 0.18
N SER A 86 2.81 -17.80 1.50
CA SER A 86 2.38 -18.98 2.25
C SER A 86 1.09 -18.67 3.01
N PHE A 87 0.02 -19.41 2.68
CA PHE A 87 -1.27 -19.30 3.35
C PHE A 87 -1.30 -20.15 4.61
N LEU A 88 -1.69 -19.54 5.73
CA LEU A 88 -1.74 -20.17 7.04
C LEU A 88 -3.17 -20.59 7.40
N TYR A 89 -3.30 -21.61 8.25
CA TYR A 89 -4.60 -22.16 8.67
C TYR A 89 -5.50 -21.16 9.42
N ASN A 90 -4.94 -20.05 9.92
CA ASN A 90 -5.68 -18.99 10.60
C ASN A 90 -6.21 -17.89 9.64
N GLY A 91 -6.11 -18.09 8.32
CA GLY A 91 -6.53 -17.12 7.32
C GLY A 91 -5.54 -15.97 7.11
N TYR A 92 -4.37 -16.01 7.74
CA TYR A 92 -3.29 -15.06 7.48
C TYR A 92 -2.32 -15.60 6.44
N VAL A 93 -1.45 -14.73 5.95
CA VAL A 93 -0.39 -15.08 5.01
C VAL A 93 0.95 -14.57 5.53
N SER A 94 2.02 -15.26 5.11
CA SER A 94 3.40 -14.83 5.28
C SER A 94 4.10 -14.79 3.92
N LEU A 95 5.12 -13.94 3.79
CA LEU A 95 6.00 -13.92 2.63
C LEU A 95 7.32 -14.61 2.95
N ILE A 96 7.76 -15.43 2.00
CA ILE A 96 9.01 -16.20 2.07
C ILE A 96 9.86 -15.76 0.88
N GLY A 97 11.11 -15.38 1.13
CA GLY A 97 12.03 -15.00 0.06
C GLY A 97 12.57 -16.20 -0.71
N SER A 98 13.32 -15.92 -1.78
CA SER A 98 13.88 -16.89 -2.73
C SER A 98 14.68 -18.03 -2.09
N GLU A 99 15.43 -17.74 -1.02
CA GLU A 99 16.22 -18.76 -0.34
C GLU A 99 15.36 -19.71 0.53
N GLY A 100 14.04 -19.53 0.61
CA GLY A 100 13.11 -20.42 1.34
C GLY A 100 13.20 -20.34 2.87
N TRP A 101 14.33 -19.85 3.41
CA TRP A 101 14.57 -19.59 4.82
C TRP A 101 14.71 -18.09 5.14
N ALA A 102 14.89 -17.25 4.12
CA ALA A 102 14.89 -15.80 4.27
C ALA A 102 13.45 -15.34 4.56
N ILE A 103 13.14 -15.16 5.85
CA ILE A 103 11.93 -14.45 6.26
C ILE A 103 12.08 -13.03 5.72
N VAL A 104 11.27 -12.68 4.73
CA VAL A 104 11.09 -11.29 4.34
C VAL A 104 10.67 -10.57 5.61
N ASP A 105 11.36 -9.49 6.00
CA ASP A 105 11.05 -8.70 7.21
C ASP A 105 9.69 -7.96 7.08
N ILE A 106 8.62 -8.74 6.95
CA ILE A 106 7.23 -8.39 6.79
C ILE A 106 6.47 -9.37 7.67
N ARG A 107 5.87 -8.82 8.72
CA ARG A 107 5.08 -9.62 9.67
C ARG A 107 3.87 -10.25 8.98
N THR A 108 3.63 -11.53 9.28
CA THR A 108 2.40 -12.28 8.97
C THR A 108 1.14 -11.47 9.29
N GLY A 109 0.15 -11.51 8.40
CA GLY A 109 -1.12 -10.81 8.59
C GLY A 109 -2.14 -11.11 7.49
N PRO A 110 -3.24 -10.34 7.42
CA PRO A 110 -4.18 -10.40 6.31
C PRO A 110 -3.48 -10.20 4.95
N LEU A 111 -3.99 -10.85 3.91
CA LEU A 111 -3.39 -10.83 2.56
C LEU A 111 -3.14 -9.41 2.05
N SER A 112 -4.18 -8.56 2.04
CA SER A 112 -4.08 -7.17 1.58
C SER A 112 -2.97 -6.40 2.32
N THR A 113 -2.90 -6.54 3.64
CA THR A 113 -1.87 -5.89 4.44
C THR A 113 -0.46 -6.36 4.14
N VAL A 114 -0.27 -7.67 3.98
CA VAL A 114 1.03 -8.24 3.63
C VAL A 114 1.46 -7.79 2.24
N LEU A 115 0.55 -7.75 1.27
CA LEU A 115 0.83 -7.26 -0.09
C LEU A 115 1.21 -5.79 -0.12
N VAL A 116 0.48 -4.93 0.60
CA VAL A 116 0.82 -3.50 0.68
C VAL A 116 2.20 -3.29 1.31
N LYS A 117 2.53 -4.04 2.37
CA LYS A 117 3.87 -3.97 2.98
C LYS A 117 4.96 -4.45 2.03
N ALA A 118 4.70 -5.50 1.25
CA ALA A 118 5.64 -5.97 0.24
C ALA A 118 5.89 -4.91 -0.84
N HIS A 119 4.82 -4.30 -1.35
CA HIS A 119 4.94 -3.21 -2.31
C HIS A 119 5.79 -2.05 -1.78
N ILE A 120 5.56 -1.62 -0.53
CA ILE A 120 6.37 -0.58 0.13
C ILE A 120 7.84 -0.98 0.16
N LYS A 121 8.14 -2.17 0.69
CA LYS A 121 9.50 -2.66 0.84
C LYS A 121 10.25 -2.72 -0.49
N ILE A 122 9.64 -3.33 -1.52
CA ILE A 122 10.23 -3.45 -2.86
C ILE A 122 10.47 -2.06 -3.46
N THR A 123 9.52 -1.13 -3.27
CA THR A 123 9.64 0.24 -3.79
C THR A 123 10.81 0.99 -3.12
N GLU A 124 10.94 0.87 -1.79
CA GLU A 124 12.01 1.51 -1.01
C GLU A 124 13.38 0.94 -1.38
N GLU A 125 13.49 -0.38 -1.54
CA GLU A 125 14.73 -1.07 -1.96
C GLU A 125 15.16 -0.62 -3.36
N LYS A 126 14.22 -0.57 -4.33
CA LYS A 126 14.50 -0.08 -5.69
C LYS A 126 14.96 1.39 -5.70
N GLN A 127 14.31 2.27 -4.92
CA GLN A 127 14.72 3.68 -4.81
C GLN A 127 16.12 3.84 -4.19
N TYR A 128 16.43 3.04 -3.17
CA TYR A 128 17.74 3.07 -2.53
C TYR A 128 18.86 2.69 -3.51
N GLU A 129 18.69 1.60 -4.27
CA GLU A 129 19.69 1.18 -5.26
C GLU A 129 19.86 2.20 -6.39
N GLU A 130 18.78 2.84 -6.86
CA GLU A 130 18.87 3.91 -7.86
C GLU A 130 19.68 5.13 -7.37
N THR A 131 19.47 5.55 -6.13
CA THR A 131 20.16 6.71 -5.55
C THR A 131 21.65 6.43 -5.30
N LYS A 132 21.97 5.20 -4.88
CA LYS A 132 23.35 4.73 -4.74
C LYS A 132 24.08 4.72 -6.08
N ASN A 133 23.45 4.20 -7.14
CA ASN A 133 24.06 4.09 -8.47
C ASN A 133 24.23 5.44 -9.19
N LYS A 134 23.46 6.48 -8.85
CA LYS A 134 23.63 7.85 -9.37
C LYS A 134 24.71 8.66 -8.66
N SER A 135 25.22 8.16 -7.54
CA SER A 135 26.22 8.85 -6.70
C SER A 135 27.66 8.39 -7.01
N HIS A 136 27.87 7.66 -8.11
CA HIS A 136 29.17 7.21 -8.65
C HIS A 136 29.27 7.61 -10.12
#